data_AF-A0A0W0U3D0-F1
#
_entry.id   AF-A0A0W0U3D0-F1
#
_cell.length_a   1.000
_cell.length_b   1.000
_cell.length_c   1.000
_cell.angle_alpha   90.00
_cell.angle_beta   90.00
_cell.angle_gamma   90.00
#
_symmetry.space_group_name_H-M   'P 1'
#
loop_
_entity.id
_entity.type
_entity.pdbx_description
1 polymer ?
#
loop_
_entity_poly.entity_id
_entity_poly.type
_entity_poly.pdbx_seq_one_letter_code
_entity_poly.pdbx_strand_id
1 'polypeptide(L)'
;MDIKAHIYRGIIQYLRENANYSLKSIALLSNSPLKHIRTIFNHNTVPNDFSSEIELVRLFQIILEIKSEDPFSGIMYPAKAPIEPPSKALRI
;
A
#
# COMPACT_ATOMS: atom_id res chain seq x y z
N MET A 1 -6.57 -19.54 -16.73
CA MET A 1 -6.20 -18.74 -15.54
C MET A 1 -7.03 -17.48 -15.59
N ASP A 2 -7.77 -17.17 -14.54
CA ASP A 2 -8.60 -15.95 -14.50
C ASP A 2 -7.73 -14.75 -14.09
N ILE A 3 -7.39 -13.91 -15.07
CA ILE A 3 -6.55 -12.72 -14.91
C ILE A 3 -7.19 -11.74 -13.92
N LYS A 4 -8.52 -11.62 -13.97
CA LYS A 4 -9.29 -10.71 -13.11
C LYS A 4 -9.14 -11.10 -11.65
N ALA A 5 -9.29 -12.40 -11.36
CA ALA A 5 -9.10 -12.94 -10.03
C ALA A 5 -7.68 -12.71 -9.51
N HIS A 6 -6.68 -12.86 -10.38
CA HIS A 6 -5.28 -12.65 -10.03
C HIS A 6 -4.98 -11.19 -9.67
N ILE A 7 -5.53 -10.23 -10.43
CA ILE A 7 -5.38 -8.79 -10.15
C ILE A 7 -5.98 -8.45 -8.78
N TYR A 8 -7.22 -8.88 -8.49
CA TYR A 8 -7.84 -8.57 -7.20
C TYR A 8 -7.16 -9.24 -6.04
N ARG A 9 -6.68 -10.48 -6.23
CA ARG A 9 -5.84 -11.14 -5.23
C ARG A 9 -4.58 -10.31 -4.95
N GLY A 10 -3.93 -9.81 -6.00
CA GLY A 10 -2.77 -8.91 -5.88
C GLY A 10 -3.09 -7.63 -5.10
N ILE A 11 -4.22 -6.98 -5.39
CA ILE A 11 -4.69 -5.80 -4.66
C ILE A 11 -4.90 -6.12 -3.17
N ILE A 12 -5.65 -7.18 -2.86
CA ILE A 12 -5.92 -7.57 -1.47
C ILE A 12 -4.62 -7.92 -0.73
N GLN A 13 -3.70 -8.61 -1.42
CA GLN A 13 -2.38 -8.93 -0.87
C GLN A 13 -1.58 -7.66 -0.57
N TYR A 14 -1.53 -6.69 -1.49
CA TYR A 14 -0.86 -5.42 -1.27
C TYR A 14 -1.44 -4.67 -0.07
N LEU A 15 -2.77 -4.53 -0.01
CA LEU A 15 -3.45 -3.84 1.09
C LEU A 15 -3.14 -4.50 2.44
N ARG A 16 -3.03 -5.82 2.48
CA ARG A 16 -2.70 -6.57 3.68
C ARG A 16 -1.25 -6.44 4.11
N GLU A 17 -0.32 -6.65 3.18
CA GLU A 17 1.12 -6.79 3.48
C GLU A 17 1.81 -5.44 3.56
N ASN A 18 1.39 -4.47 2.76
CA ASN A 18 2.06 -3.18 2.68
C ASN A 18 1.32 -2.11 3.49
N ALA A 19 -0.01 -2.16 3.56
CA ALA A 19 -0.83 -1.15 4.23
C ALA A 19 -1.45 -1.62 5.55
N ASN A 20 -1.10 -2.83 6.01
CA ASN A 20 -1.51 -3.43 7.28
C ASN A 20 -3.04 -3.55 7.48
N TYR A 21 -3.82 -3.58 6.39
CA TYR A 21 -5.26 -3.80 6.48
C TYR A 21 -5.59 -5.29 6.67
N SER A 22 -6.43 -5.59 7.66
CA SER A 22 -6.99 -6.94 7.79
C SER A 22 -7.99 -7.22 6.66
N LEU A 23 -8.24 -8.49 6.31
CA LEU A 23 -9.27 -8.85 5.33
C LEU A 23 -10.67 -8.33 5.74
N LYS A 24 -10.94 -8.20 7.05
CA LYS A 24 -12.17 -7.57 7.58
C LYS A 24 -12.22 -6.08 7.26
N SER A 25 -11.11 -5.37 7.47
CA SER A 25 -11.01 -3.95 7.17
C SER A 25 -11.15 -3.68 5.68
N ILE A 26 -10.51 -4.51 4.83
CA ILE A 26 -10.63 -4.41 3.37
C ILE A 26 -12.09 -4.61 2.96
N ALA A 27 -12.75 -5.66 3.46
CA ALA A 27 -14.16 -5.93 3.18
C ALA A 27 -15.08 -4.77 3.59
N LEU A 28 -14.85 -4.20 4.77
CA LEU A 28 -15.60 -3.04 5.25
C LEU A 28 -15.40 -1.81 4.35
N LEU A 29 -14.15 -1.49 4.01
CA LEU A 29 -13.79 -0.30 3.23
C LEU A 29 -14.16 -0.41 1.75
N SER A 30 -14.17 -1.62 1.19
CA SER A 30 -14.61 -1.87 -0.19
C SER A 30 -16.11 -2.16 -0.30
N ASN A 31 -16.89 -2.01 0.77
CA ASN A 31 -18.32 -2.35 0.80
C ASN A 31 -18.58 -3.77 0.23
N SER A 32 -17.76 -4.73 0.64
CA SER A 32 -17.78 -6.09 0.13
C SER A 32 -18.04 -7.09 1.24
N PRO A 33 -18.81 -8.17 0.99
CA PRO A 33 -18.91 -9.26 1.94
C PRO A 33 -17.53 -9.84 2.23
N LEU A 34 -17.21 -10.05 3.52
CA LEU A 34 -15.93 -10.67 3.93
C LEU A 34 -15.70 -12.03 3.23
N LYS A 35 -16.77 -12.76 2.93
CA LYS A 35 -16.72 -14.01 2.16
C LYS A 35 -16.11 -13.80 0.77
N HIS A 36 -16.48 -12.73 0.07
CA HIS A 36 -15.98 -12.44 -1.28
C HIS A 36 -14.48 -12.13 -1.25
N ILE A 37 -14.04 -11.27 -0.33
CA ILE A 37 -12.62 -10.96 -0.13
C ILE A 37 -11.81 -12.23 0.21
N ARG A 38 -12.34 -13.10 1.09
CA ARG A 38 -11.71 -14.39 1.42
C ARG A 38 -11.64 -15.32 0.21
N THR A 39 -12.70 -15.42 -0.58
CA THR A 39 -12.73 -16.26 -1.79
C THR A 39 -11.67 -15.81 -2.79
N ILE A 40 -11.58 -14.51 -3.06
CA ILE A 40 -10.58 -13.95 -3.97
C ILE A 40 -9.16 -14.19 -3.43
N PHE A 41 -8.94 -13.91 -2.13
CA PHE A 41 -7.60 -14.01 -1.54
C PHE A 41 -7.08 -15.46 -1.42
N ASN A 42 -7.93 -16.38 -0.95
CA ASN A 42 -7.54 -17.77 -0.67
C ASN A 42 -7.66 -18.69 -1.89
N HIS A 43 -8.67 -18.48 -2.73
CA HIS A 43 -9.02 -19.39 -3.83
C HIS A 43 -8.77 -18.78 -5.21
N ASN A 44 -8.26 -17.54 -5.28
CA ASN A 44 -7.99 -16.85 -6.54
C ASN A 44 -9.17 -16.95 -7.53
N THR A 45 -10.38 -16.76 -7.00
CA THR A 45 -11.65 -16.89 -7.73
C THR A 45 -12.52 -15.67 -7.44
N VAL A 46 -13.10 -15.06 -8.47
CA VAL A 46 -14.04 -13.94 -8.31
C VAL A 46 -15.46 -14.50 -8.13
N PRO A 47 -16.18 -14.11 -7.07
CA PRO A 47 -17.61 -14.43 -6.94
C PRO A 47 -18.41 -13.86 -8.12
N ASN A 48 -19.42 -14.60 -8.59
CA ASN A 48 -20.26 -14.15 -9.71
C ASN A 48 -20.96 -12.80 -9.44
N ASP A 49 -21.29 -12.52 -8.16
CA ASP A 49 -21.95 -11.29 -7.72
C ASP A 49 -20.97 -10.30 -7.06
N PHE A 50 -19.73 -10.20 -7.56
CA PHE A 50 -18.73 -9.28 -7.01
C PHE A 50 -18.97 -7.83 -7.44
N SER A 51 -20.06 -7.23 -6.95
CA SER A 51 -20.45 -5.84 -7.23
C SER A 51 -19.46 -4.81 -6.67
N SER A 52 -18.68 -5.18 -5.65
CA SER A 52 -17.70 -4.33 -4.94
C SER A 52 -16.37 -4.14 -5.67
N GLU A 53 -16.33 -4.50 -6.96
CA GLU A 53 -15.12 -4.46 -7.78
C GLU A 53 -14.52 -3.04 -7.84
N ILE A 54 -15.37 -2.07 -8.14
CA ILE A 54 -14.95 -0.67 -8.31
C ILE A 54 -14.45 -0.11 -6.97
N GLU A 55 -15.13 -0.45 -5.87
CA GLU A 55 -14.78 -0.01 -4.53
C GLU A 55 -13.45 -0.60 -4.06
N LEU A 56 -13.17 -1.87 -4.39
CA LEU A 56 -11.86 -2.49 -4.09
C LEU A 56 -10.73 -1.78 -4.86
N VAL A 57 -10.94 -1.47 -6.14
CA VAL A 57 -9.95 -0.75 -6.96
C VAL A 57 -9.76 0.68 -6.47
N ARG A 58 -10.84 1.39 -6.11
CA ARG A 58 -10.77 2.74 -5.53
C ARG A 58 -10.01 2.76 -4.21
N LEU A 59 -10.28 1.80 -3.33
CA LEU A 59 -9.54 1.66 -2.07
C LEU A 59 -8.04 1.52 -2.34
N PHE A 60 -7.66 0.68 -3.31
CA PHE A 60 -6.27 0.53 -3.70
C PHE A 60 -5.64 1.83 -4.22
N GLN A 61 -6.34 2.56 -5.08
CA GLN A 61 -5.87 3.84 -5.62
C GLN A 61 -5.64 4.88 -4.51
N ILE A 62 -6.59 5.04 -3.58
CA ILE A 62 -6.46 5.99 -2.46
C ILE A 62 -5.25 5.65 -1.60
N ILE A 63 -5.02 4.36 -1.30
CA ILE A 63 -3.87 3.93 -0.50
C ILE A 63 -2.54 4.15 -1.25
N LEU A 64 -2.51 3.97 -2.57
CA LEU A 64 -1.33 4.30 -3.36
C LEU A 64 -1.04 5.80 -3.35
N GLU A 65 -2.06 6.64 -3.48
CA GLU A 65 -1.94 8.09 -3.46
C GLU A 65 -1.35 8.57 -2.11
N ILE A 66 -1.94 8.13 -1.00
CA ILE A 66 -1.46 8.44 0.37
C ILE A 66 0.00 8.01 0.59
N LYS A 67 0.40 6.87 0.00
CA LYS A 67 1.77 6.37 0.13
C LYS A 67 2.77 6.99 -0.83
N SER A 68 2.30 7.49 -1.98
CA SER A 68 3.12 8.18 -2.95
C SER A 68 3.47 9.60 -2.50
N GLU A 69 2.64 10.19 -1.63
CA GLU A 69 2.92 11.44 -0.93
C GLU A 69 3.80 11.22 0.31
N ASP A 70 4.95 10.57 0.16
CA ASP A 70 6.04 10.83 1.11
C ASP A 70 6.61 12.22 0.77
N PRO A 71 6.33 13.28 1.57
CA PRO A 71 6.83 14.62 1.29
C PRO A 71 8.36 14.68 1.32
N PHE A 72 9.02 13.62 1.84
CA PHE A 72 10.46 13.50 1.94
C PHE A 72 11.10 12.68 0.80
N SER A 73 10.31 12.05 -0.08
CA SER A 73 10.85 11.28 -1.22
C SER A 73 11.42 12.17 -2.34
N GLY A 74 10.95 13.42 -2.45
CA GLY A 74 11.46 14.43 -3.39
C GLY A 74 12.60 15.29 -2.85
N ILE A 75 12.92 15.19 -1.56
CA ILE A 75 14.08 15.82 -0.93
C ILE A 75 15.07 14.72 -0.57
N MET A 76 15.86 14.31 -1.58
CA MET A 76 17.21 13.87 -1.29
C MET A 76 17.85 14.92 -0.39
N TYR A 77 18.03 14.59 0.89
CA TYR A 77 18.93 15.35 1.73
C TYR A 77 20.29 15.36 1.02
N PRO A 78 20.93 16.53 0.78
CA PRO A 78 22.35 16.49 0.48
C PRO A 78 22.98 15.77 1.67
N ALA A 79 23.71 14.68 1.40
CA ALA A 79 24.52 14.00 2.39
C ALA A 79 25.23 15.09 3.19
N LYS A 80 24.90 15.26 4.48
CA LYS A 80 25.60 16.24 5.30
C LYS A 80 27.08 15.89 5.16
N ALA A 81 27.85 16.79 4.57
CA ALA A 81 29.29 16.64 4.49
C ALA A 81 29.80 16.27 5.88
N PRO A 82 30.81 15.38 5.99
CA PRO A 82 31.41 15.07 7.28
C PRO A 82 31.65 16.38 8.01
N ILE A 83 31.08 16.51 9.21
CA ILE A 83 31.31 17.66 10.07
C ILE A 83 32.78 17.55 10.46
N GLU A 84 33.68 18.18 9.69
CA GLU A 84 35.04 18.38 10.16
C GLU A 84 34.94 19.14 11.47
N PRO A 85 35.50 18.62 12.57
CA PRO A 85 35.50 19.36 13.82
C PRO A 85 36.19 20.70 13.57
N PRO A 86 35.67 21.82 14.11
CA PRO A 86 36.30 23.12 13.93
C PRO A 86 37.76 23.01 14.35
N SER A 87 38.65 23.13 13.37
CA SER A 87 40.08 23.22 13.59
C SER A 87 40.28 24.32 14.63
N LYS A 88 40.87 23.96 15.78
CA LYS A 88 41.25 24.89 16.84
C LYS A 88 42.17 25.95 16.25
N ALA A 89 41.59 27.05 15.79
CA ALA A 89 42.34 28.27 15.54
C ALA A 89 42.80 28.80 16.91
N LEU A 90 44.12 28.85 17.07
CA LEU A 90 44.91 29.48 18.13
C LEU A 90 44.87 28.85 19.54
N ARG A 91 45.94 28.11 19.84
CA ARG A 91 46.67 28.32 21.10
C ARG A 91 48.02 28.96 20.75
N ILE A 92 48.10 30.24 21.09
CA ILE A 92 49.25 31.05 21.57
C ILE A 92 50.63 30.71 21.00
#